data_AF-A0A971CQE7-F1
#
_entry.id   AF-A0A971CQE7-F1
#
_cell.length_a   1.000
_cell.length_b   1.000
_cell.length_c   1.000
_cell.angle_alpha   90.00
_cell.angle_beta   90.00
_cell.angle_gamma   90.00
#
_symmetry.space_group_name_H-M   'P 1'
#
loop_
_entity.id
_entity.type
_entity.pdbx_description
1 polymer ?
#
loop_
_entity_poly.entity_id
_entity_poly.type
_entity_poly.pdbx_seq_one_letter_code
_entity_poly.pdbx_strand_id
1 'polypeptide(L)'
;MKGKLHWLHVFSTEKLTSYHIDPRRGSEGMNRLGLLGGFAGRLVHDFLSGYYLFDYRHQLCAAHLLRELIYLKEQMDQAWAG
;
A
#
# COMPACT_ATOMS: atom_id res chain seq x y z
N MET A 1 -2.84 -26.87 14.62
CA MET A 1 -3.44 -26.42 13.35
C MET A 1 -2.40 -25.60 12.58
N LYS A 2 -2.14 -25.88 11.30
CA LYS A 2 -1.30 -25.03 10.46
C LYS A 2 -2.18 -23.94 9.84
N GLY A 3 -2.08 -22.71 10.31
CA GLY A 3 -2.78 -21.57 9.71
C GLY A 3 -2.25 -21.30 8.30
N LYS A 4 -3.14 -20.98 7.35
CA LYS A 4 -2.75 -20.51 6.02
C LYS A 4 -2.71 -18.99 6.01
N LEU A 5 -1.59 -18.41 5.59
CA LEU A 5 -1.43 -16.96 5.45
C LEU A 5 -2.44 -16.43 4.42
N HIS A 6 -3.19 -15.41 4.83
CA HIS A 6 -4.02 -14.58 3.96
C HIS A 6 -3.71 -13.12 4.24
N TRP A 7 -3.93 -12.28 3.25
CA TRP A 7 -3.69 -10.85 3.28
C TRP A 7 -5.04 -10.13 3.30
N LEU A 8 -5.17 -9.17 4.20
CA LEU A 8 -6.30 -8.26 4.24
C LEU A 8 -5.95 -7.04 3.38
N HIS A 9 -6.59 -6.94 2.22
CA HIS A 9 -6.57 -5.74 1.39
C HIS A 9 -7.62 -4.77 1.91
N VAL A 10 -7.22 -3.51 2.06
CA VAL A 10 -8.10 -2.42 2.51
C VAL A 10 -8.10 -1.34 1.44
N PHE A 11 -9.29 -0.91 1.04
CA PHE A 11 -9.48 0.23 0.17
C PHE A 11 -10.50 1.16 0.81
N SER A 12 -10.06 2.35 1.18
CA SER A 12 -10.88 3.29 1.95
C SER A 12 -10.89 4.69 1.35
N THR A 13 -11.99 5.37 1.64
CA THR A 13 -12.22 6.79 1.43
C THR A 13 -12.65 7.39 2.77
N GLU A 14 -12.95 8.68 2.81
CA GLU A 14 -13.52 9.31 4.01
C GLU A 14 -14.88 8.72 4.43
N LYS A 15 -15.63 8.14 3.48
CA LYS A 15 -17.03 7.70 3.70
C LYS A 15 -17.21 6.19 3.76
N LEU A 16 -16.35 5.44 3.07
CA LEU A 16 -16.51 4.01 2.84
C LEU A 16 -15.18 3.30 2.97
N THR A 17 -15.22 2.09 3.52
CA THR A 17 -14.09 1.17 3.60
C THR A 17 -14.51 -0.19 3.09
N SER A 18 -13.71 -0.75 2.17
CA SER A 18 -13.82 -2.11 1.68
C SER A 18 -12.70 -2.97 2.24
N TYR A 19 -13.05 -4.19 2.67
CA TYR A 19 -12.15 -5.21 3.18
C TYR A 19 -12.21 -6.43 2.28
N HIS A 20 -11.06 -6.92 1.83
CA HIS A 20 -10.97 -8.13 1.00
C HIS A 20 -9.85 -9.04 1.50
N ILE A 21 -10.18 -10.29 1.83
CA ILE A 21 -9.21 -11.28 2.32
C ILE A 21 -8.80 -12.17 1.15
N ASP A 22 -7.50 -12.25 0.85
CA ASP A 22 -6.97 -13.04 -0.27
C ASP A 22 -5.66 -13.74 0.09
N PRO A 23 -5.41 -14.98 -0.37
CA PRO A 23 -4.09 -15.62 -0.21
C PRO A 23 -2.95 -14.86 -0.92
N ARG A 24 -3.25 -13.97 -1.86
CA ARG A 24 -2.27 -13.15 -2.61
C ARG A 24 -2.20 -11.74 -2.05
N ARG A 25 -0.99 -11.27 -1.71
CA ARG A 25 -0.72 -9.90 -1.25
C ARG A 25 -0.67 -8.86 -2.36
N GLY A 26 -0.06 -9.22 -3.49
CA GLY A 26 0.33 -8.28 -4.54
C GLY A 26 -0.82 -7.89 -5.46
N SER A 27 -0.47 -7.42 -6.65
CA SER A 27 -1.42 -6.97 -7.68
C SER A 27 -2.49 -8.01 -8.01
N GLU A 28 -2.21 -9.32 -7.93
CA GLU A 28 -3.22 -10.37 -8.14
C GLU A 28 -4.37 -10.28 -7.12
N GLY A 29 -4.06 -10.11 -5.82
CA GLY A 29 -5.08 -9.96 -4.79
C GLY A 29 -5.82 -8.63 -4.90
N MET A 30 -5.10 -7.56 -5.25
CA MET A 30 -5.67 -6.23 -5.48
C MET A 30 -6.59 -6.19 -6.72
N ASN A 31 -6.27 -6.95 -7.77
CA ASN A 31 -7.13 -7.12 -8.94
C ASN A 31 -8.41 -7.86 -8.58
N ARG A 32 -8.33 -8.91 -7.74
CA ARG A 32 -9.48 -9.67 -7.26
C ARG A 32 -10.41 -8.86 -6.36
N LEU A 33 -9.89 -7.86 -5.63
CA LEU A 33 -10.72 -6.88 -4.93
C LEU A 33 -11.66 -6.13 -5.90
N GLY A 34 -11.28 -5.96 -7.17
CA GLY A 34 -12.16 -5.45 -8.22
C GLY A 34 -12.51 -3.96 -8.15
N LEU A 35 -12.01 -3.21 -7.17
CA LEU A 35 -12.31 -1.79 -6.99
C LEU A 35 -11.36 -0.84 -7.72
N LEU A 36 -10.21 -1.34 -8.15
CA LEU A 36 -9.17 -0.48 -8.76
C LEU A 36 -9.49 -0.13 -10.23
N GLY A 37 -10.08 -1.05 -11.00
CA GLY A 37 -10.22 -0.95 -12.47
C GLY A 37 -11.05 0.22 -13.02
N GLY A 38 -11.66 1.04 -12.17
CA GLY A 38 -12.35 2.28 -12.57
C GLY A 38 -12.05 3.47 -11.65
N PHE A 39 -11.05 3.35 -10.77
CA PHE A 39 -10.74 4.40 -9.81
C PHE A 39 -9.93 5.53 -10.47
N ALA A 40 -10.55 6.70 -10.62
CA ALA A 40 -9.92 7.89 -11.21
C ALA A 40 -9.30 8.85 -10.17
N GLY A 41 -9.30 8.46 -8.89
CA GLY A 41 -8.77 9.27 -7.80
C GLY A 41 -7.25 9.15 -7.64
N ARG A 42 -6.75 9.60 -6.49
CA ARG A 42 -5.36 9.42 -6.09
C ARG A 42 -5.25 8.29 -5.07
N LEU A 43 -4.46 7.28 -5.39
CA LEU A 43 -4.23 6.14 -4.50
C LEU A 43 -3.07 6.46 -3.56
N VAL A 44 -3.35 6.49 -2.25
CA VAL A 44 -2.31 6.60 -1.22
C VAL A 44 -1.91 5.19 -0.78
N HIS A 45 -0.63 4.82 -0.91
CA HIS A 45 -0.16 3.47 -0.60
C HIS A 45 1.21 3.41 0.10
N ASP A 46 1.54 2.23 0.63
CA ASP A 46 2.70 1.94 1.48
C ASP A 46 3.96 1.51 0.71
N PHE A 47 4.13 2.00 -0.51
CA PHE A 47 5.28 1.69 -1.38
C PHE A 47 5.40 0.23 -1.86
N LEU A 48 4.46 -0.67 -1.53
CA LEU A 48 4.53 -2.04 -2.06
C LEU A 48 4.59 -2.03 -3.60
N SER A 49 5.59 -2.72 -4.16
CA SER A 49 5.90 -2.69 -5.59
C SER A 49 4.70 -3.03 -6.49
N GLY A 50 3.79 -3.89 -6.02
CA GLY A 50 2.58 -4.27 -6.73
C GLY A 50 1.63 -3.11 -7.07
N TYR A 51 1.68 -2.00 -6.31
CA TYR A 51 0.86 -0.82 -6.61
C TYR A 51 1.31 -0.11 -7.89
N TYR A 52 2.60 -0.12 -8.22
CA TYR A 52 3.13 0.56 -9.40
C TYR A 52 2.85 -0.18 -10.72
N LEU A 53 2.21 -1.35 -10.65
CA LEU A 53 1.73 -2.08 -11.84
C LEU A 53 0.40 -1.52 -12.37
N PHE A 54 -0.19 -0.58 -11.65
CA PHE A 54 -1.45 0.04 -12.03
C PHE A 54 -1.23 1.48 -12.49
N ASP A 55 -1.94 1.89 -13.55
CA ASP A 55 -1.87 3.23 -14.09
C ASP A 55 -2.84 4.18 -13.36
N TYR A 56 -2.44 4.64 -12.17
CA TYR A 56 -3.22 5.58 -11.35
C TYR A 56 -2.39 6.79 -10.93
N ARG A 57 -3.06 7.80 -10.37
CA ARG A 57 -2.34 8.87 -9.65
C ARG A 57 -1.84 8.32 -8.32
N HIS A 58 -0.53 8.11 -8.22
CA HIS A 58 0.10 7.62 -7.01
C HIS A 58 0.38 8.73 -6.02
N GLN A 59 0.15 8.45 -4.75
CA GLN A 59 0.74 9.17 -3.64
C GLN A 59 1.26 8.18 -2.60
N LEU A 60 2.39 8.52 -2.03
CA LEU A 60 3.01 7.70 -1.01
C LEU A 60 2.43 8.07 0.34
N CYS A 61 2.22 7.06 1.20
CA CYS A 61 1.75 7.29 2.55
C CYS A 61 2.82 8.08 3.31
N ALA A 62 2.49 9.33 3.69
CA ALA A 62 3.43 10.22 4.37
C ALA A 62 3.94 9.63 5.70
N ALA A 63 3.09 8.93 6.45
CA ALA A 63 3.50 8.26 7.69
C ALA A 63 4.55 7.18 7.44
N HIS A 64 4.39 6.40 6.37
CA HIS A 64 5.39 5.41 5.98
C HIS A 64 6.66 6.08 5.44
N LEU A 65 6.54 7.14 4.64
CA LEU A 65 7.69 7.90 4.16
C LEU A 65 8.53 8.45 5.31
N LEU A 66 7.88 9.08 6.29
CA LEU A 66 8.54 9.65 7.46
C LEU A 66 9.26 8.57 8.27
N ARG A 67 8.66 7.39 8.44
CA ARG A 67 9.32 6.28 9.13
C ARG A 67 10.60 5.83 8.42
N GLU A 68 10.57 5.73 7.09
CA GLU A 68 11.78 5.39 6.32
C GLU A 68 12.83 6.49 6.42
N LEU A 69 12.44 7.77 6.31
CA LEU A 69 13.38 8.90 6.46
C LEU A 69 14.03 8.94 7.84
N ILE A 70 13.26 8.69 8.91
CA ILE A 70 13.78 8.60 10.28
C ILE A 70 14.79 7.47 10.39
N TYR A 71 14.48 6.28 9.85
CA TYR A 71 15.41 5.16 9.84
C TYR A 71 16.71 5.50 9.11
N LEU A 72 16.62 6.13 7.93
CA LEU A 72 17.77 6.56 7.16
C LEU A 72 18.65 7.56 7.94
N LYS A 73 18.03 8.50 8.64
CA LYS A 73 18.73 9.48 9.49
C LYS A 73 19.42 8.82 10.67
N GLU A 74 18.67 8.05 11.46
CA GLU A 74 19.10 7.58 12.78
C GLU A 74 19.96 6.31 12.74
N GLN A 75 19.71 5.43 11.76
CA GLN A 75 20.33 4.11 11.69
C GLN A 75 21.34 3.98 10.55
N MET A 76 21.23 4.83 9.52
CA MET A 76 22.10 4.79 8.34
C MET A 76 22.90 6.07 8.11
N ASP A 77 22.82 7.04 9.03
CA ASP A 77 23.57 8.31 9.01
C ASP A 77 23.45 9.07 7.67
N GLN A 78 22.27 9.02 7.05
CA GLN A 78 22.01 9.69 5.79
C GLN A 78 21.74 11.18 6.03
N ALA A 79 22.74 12.03 5.78
CA ALA A 79 22.68 13.48 6.02
C ALA A 79 21.55 14.22 5.26
N TRP A 80 21.03 13.63 4.18
CA TRP A 80 19.92 14.20 3.39
C TRP A 80 18.54 13.82 3.94
N ALA A 81 18.46 12.83 4.83
CA ALA A 81 17.21 12.36 5.40
C ALA A 81 16.89 13.18 6.67
N GLY A 82 15.99 14.16 6.55
CA GLY A 82 15.35 14.85 7.67
C GLY A 82 15.78 16.28 7.91
#